data_AF-A0AAW3MTJ8-F1
#
_entry.id   AF-A0AAW3MTJ8-F1
#
_cell.length_a   1.000
_cell.length_b   1.000
_cell.length_c   1.000
_cell.angle_alpha   90.00
_cell.angle_beta   90.00
_cell.angle_gamma   90.00
#
_symmetry.space_group_name_H-M   'P 1'
#
loop_
_entity.id
_entity.type
_entity.pdbx_description
1 polymer ?
#
loop_
_entity_poly.entity_id
_entity_poly.type
_entity_poly.pdbx_seq_one_letter_code
_entity_poly.pdbx_strand_id
1 'polypeptide(L)'
;MPLLKACLHVTCAEFLPEILAKGLEPRVGKLSEQLDEKPGVFMFPSWEDMTDANRLFGEAWPYDGDAALLCVDVAGLELETDCAYEVVSRQLIPPSRLVVLSPNDFDWGKGKEVFVAKGGRLAASDAHVALPTN
;
A
#
# COMPACT_ATOMS: atom_id res chain seq x y z
N MET A 1 -21.91 4.68 1.85
CA MET A 1 -21.10 3.52 1.42
C MET A 1 -20.08 3.24 2.51
N PRO A 2 -19.69 1.97 2.77
CA PRO A 2 -18.67 1.68 3.78
C PRO A 2 -17.34 2.26 3.29
N LEU A 3 -16.73 3.16 4.08
CA LEU A 3 -15.43 3.74 3.76
C LEU A 3 -14.32 2.68 3.87
N LEU A 4 -13.29 2.84 3.05
CA LEU A 4 -12.06 2.05 3.12
C LEU A 4 -11.42 2.19 4.52
N LYS A 5 -10.98 1.07 5.12
CA LYS A 5 -10.36 1.05 6.45
C LYS A 5 -8.89 0.67 6.43
N ALA A 6 -8.50 -0.20 5.50
CA ALA A 6 -7.11 -0.60 5.37
C ALA A 6 -6.70 -0.71 3.89
N CYS A 7 -5.47 -0.30 3.61
CA CYS A 7 -4.78 -0.54 2.34
C CYS A 7 -3.51 -1.37 2.55
N LEU A 8 -2.93 -1.83 1.45
CA LEU A 8 -1.63 -2.49 1.41
C LEU A 8 -0.57 -1.53 0.84
N HIS A 9 0.61 -1.50 1.45
CA HIS A 9 1.77 -0.77 0.91
C HIS A 9 2.96 -1.73 0.78
N VAL A 10 3.61 -1.69 -0.38
CA VAL A 10 4.80 -2.50 -0.66
C VAL A 10 6.03 -1.58 -0.62
N THR A 11 7.06 -2.00 0.10
CA THR A 11 8.33 -1.26 0.26
C THR A 11 9.53 -2.21 0.26
N CYS A 12 10.75 -1.68 0.12
CA CYS A 12 11.95 -2.44 0.46
C CYS A 12 12.02 -2.69 1.96
N ALA A 13 12.37 -3.91 2.34
CA ALA A 13 12.41 -4.33 3.73
C ALA A 13 13.49 -3.60 4.54
N GLU A 14 14.57 -3.16 3.89
CA GLU A 14 15.60 -2.31 4.50
C GLU A 14 15.07 -0.97 5.01
N PHE A 15 13.95 -0.48 4.46
CA PHE A 15 13.33 0.77 4.88
C PHE A 15 12.40 0.59 6.09
N LEU A 16 12.06 -0.64 6.48
CA LEU A 16 11.15 -0.91 7.59
C LEU A 16 11.59 -0.24 8.91
N PRO A 17 12.86 -0.27 9.35
CA PRO A 17 13.26 0.39 10.58
C PRO A 17 12.97 1.90 10.57
N GLU A 18 13.21 2.57 9.45
CA GLU A 18 12.94 4.00 9.31
C GLU A 18 11.43 4.28 9.24
N ILE A 19 10.68 3.50 8.45
CA ILE A 19 9.22 3.62 8.30
C ILE A 19 8.51 3.40 9.64
N LEU A 20 8.93 2.41 10.42
CA LEU A 20 8.35 2.13 11.74
C LEU A 20 8.75 3.17 12.80
N ALA A 21 9.81 3.95 12.55
CA ALA A 21 10.20 5.05 13.43
C ALA A 21 9.51 6.38 13.07
N LYS A 22 9.40 6.69 11.78
CA LYS A 22 8.96 8.01 11.29
C LYS A 22 7.60 8.02 10.62
N GLY A 23 7.16 6.90 10.09
CA GLY A 23 5.95 6.75 9.30
C GLY A 23 6.24 6.63 7.81
N LEU A 24 5.18 6.57 7.00
CA LEU A 24 5.26 6.66 5.55
C LEU A 24 5.14 8.11 5.12
N GLU A 25 6.24 8.67 4.64
CA GLU A 25 6.29 10.02 4.06
C GLU A 25 5.93 9.98 2.57
N PRO A 26 5.14 10.94 2.06
CA PRO A 26 4.93 11.10 0.63
C PRO A 26 6.25 11.33 -0.10
N ARG A 27 6.59 10.45 -1.04
CA ARG A 27 7.81 10.53 -1.85
C ARG A 27 7.50 10.16 -3.30
N VAL A 28 8.37 10.55 -4.23
CA VAL A 28 8.34 9.99 -5.59
C VAL A 28 9.11 8.68 -5.51
N GLY A 29 8.44 7.55 -5.79
CA GLY A 29 9.08 6.24 -5.80
C GLY A 29 9.95 6.06 -7.04
N LYS A 30 10.96 5.19 -6.97
CA LYS A 30 11.87 4.90 -8.10
C LYS A 30 11.14 4.52 -9.40
N LEU A 31 10.01 3.81 -9.29
CA LEU A 31 9.19 3.41 -10.44
C LEU A 31 8.47 4.60 -11.08
N SER A 32 8.19 5.63 -10.29
CA SER A 32 7.51 6.85 -10.73
C SER A 32 8.48 7.99 -11.07
N GLU A 33 9.79 7.83 -10.88
CA GLU A 33 10.80 8.87 -11.23
C GLU A 33 10.80 9.20 -12.73
N GLN A 34 10.37 8.26 -13.57
CA GLN A 34 10.26 8.46 -15.02
C GLN A 34 8.91 9.08 -15.43
N LEU A 35 7.99 9.22 -14.49
CA LEU A 35 6.68 9.83 -14.65
C LEU A 35 6.70 11.22 -13.99
N ASP A 36 5.91 12.18 -14.48
CA ASP A 36 5.76 13.51 -13.85
C ASP A 36 4.85 13.41 -12.60
N GLU A 37 5.19 12.46 -11.72
CA GLU A 37 4.40 12.02 -10.58
C GLU A 37 4.66 12.93 -9.38
N LYS A 38 3.59 13.31 -8.68
CA LYS A 38 3.72 14.07 -7.43
C LYS A 38 4.09 13.14 -6.26
N PRO A 39 4.81 13.64 -5.23
CA PRO A 39 5.10 12.85 -4.04
C PRO A 39 3.84 12.27 -3.39
N GLY A 40 3.85 10.98 -3.06
CA GLY A 40 2.68 10.28 -2.53
C GLY A 40 3.05 9.02 -1.76
N VAL A 41 2.15 8.56 -0.91
CA VAL A 41 2.19 7.19 -0.37
C VAL A 41 1.19 6.37 -1.19
N PHE A 42 1.73 5.57 -2.10
CA PHE A 42 0.97 4.71 -3.01
C PHE A 42 0.62 3.39 -2.32
N MET A 43 -0.64 2.99 -2.41
CA MET A 43 -1.18 1.84 -1.71
C MET A 43 -2.23 1.13 -2.55
N PHE A 44 -2.42 -0.17 -2.31
CA PHE A 44 -3.44 -0.97 -2.97
C PHE A 44 -4.68 -1.06 -2.07
N PRO A 45 -5.89 -0.78 -2.59
CA PRO A 45 -7.10 -0.76 -1.78
C PRO A 45 -7.66 -2.18 -1.53
N SER A 46 -7.22 -3.19 -2.30
CA SER A 46 -7.56 -4.59 -2.08
C SER A 46 -6.37 -5.54 -2.20
N TRP A 47 -6.57 -6.79 -1.74
CA TRP A 47 -5.61 -7.87 -1.93
C TRP A 47 -5.42 -8.25 -3.40
N GLU A 48 -6.52 -8.23 -4.18
CA GLU A 48 -6.52 -8.52 -5.61
C GLU A 48 -5.71 -7.49 -6.39
N ASP A 49 -5.94 -6.19 -6.15
CA ASP A 49 -5.17 -5.09 -6.76
C ASP A 49 -3.67 -5.25 -6.53
N MET A 50 -3.31 -5.54 -5.27
CA MET A 50 -1.92 -5.82 -4.91
C MET A 50 -1.38 -7.07 -5.63
N THR A 51 -2.17 -8.15 -5.74
CA THR A 51 -1.71 -9.40 -6.35
C THR A 51 -1.47 -9.24 -7.85
N ASP A 52 -2.34 -8.48 -8.51
CA ASP A 52 -2.19 -8.13 -9.92
C ASP A 52 -0.94 -7.26 -10.14
N ALA A 53 -0.69 -6.30 -9.24
CA ALA A 53 0.53 -5.50 -9.25
C ALA A 53 1.78 -6.29 -8.80
N ASN A 54 1.64 -7.36 -8.02
CA ASN A 54 2.78 -8.17 -7.55
C ASN A 54 3.52 -8.86 -8.70
N ARG A 55 2.82 -9.15 -9.80
CA ARG A 55 3.49 -9.59 -11.04
C ARG A 55 4.47 -8.54 -11.55
N LEU A 56 4.11 -7.26 -11.45
CA LEU A 56 4.98 -6.14 -11.82
C LEU A 56 6.16 -6.03 -10.86
N PHE A 57 5.97 -6.28 -9.56
CA PHE A 57 7.08 -6.28 -8.61
C PHE A 57 8.05 -7.43 -8.83
N GLY A 58 7.62 -8.61 -9.29
CA GLY A 58 8.55 -9.70 -9.62
C GLY A 58 9.47 -9.40 -10.81
N GLU A 59 8.99 -8.64 -11.80
CA GLU A 59 9.74 -8.33 -13.02
C GLU A 59 10.46 -6.98 -12.98
N ALA A 60 9.93 -6.01 -12.22
CA ALA A 60 10.36 -4.62 -12.21
C ALA A 60 10.73 -4.09 -10.82
N TRP A 61 11.05 -4.95 -9.84
CA TRP A 61 11.50 -4.50 -8.52
C TRP A 61 12.73 -3.57 -8.63
N PRO A 62 12.64 -2.31 -8.17
CA PRO A 62 13.70 -1.30 -8.39
C PRO A 62 14.75 -1.27 -7.26
N TYR A 63 14.72 -2.25 -6.35
CA TYR A 63 15.59 -2.33 -5.19
C TYR A 63 16.38 -3.64 -5.19
N ASP A 64 17.59 -3.60 -4.64
CA ASP A 64 18.46 -4.78 -4.57
C ASP A 64 18.06 -5.74 -3.42
N GLY A 65 17.26 -5.25 -2.46
CA GLY A 65 16.82 -5.99 -1.27
C GLY A 65 15.42 -6.60 -1.39
N ASP A 66 15.05 -7.41 -0.39
CA ASP A 66 13.74 -8.08 -0.34
C ASP A 66 12.58 -7.09 -0.18
N ALA A 67 11.40 -7.49 -0.67
CA ALA A 67 10.18 -6.74 -0.45
C ALA A 67 9.62 -6.94 0.97
N ALA A 68 8.88 -5.94 1.43
CA ALA A 68 8.08 -5.99 2.63
C ALA A 68 6.67 -5.48 2.34
N LEU A 69 5.68 -6.12 2.98
CA LEU A 69 4.28 -5.76 2.87
C LEU A 69 3.78 -5.16 4.19
N LEU A 70 3.17 -3.99 4.10
CA LEU A 70 2.51 -3.30 5.19
C LEU A 70 1.00 -3.27 4.99
N CYS A 71 0.25 -3.44 6.08
CA CYS A 71 -1.13 -3.02 6.20
C CYS A 71 -1.15 -1.60 6.76
N VAL A 72 -1.90 -0.72 6.11
CA VAL A 72 -2.01 0.69 6.48
C VAL A 72 -3.45 0.98 6.90
N ASP A 73 -3.66 1.49 8.11
CA ASP A 73 -4.96 2.02 8.54
C ASP A 73 -5.22 3.38 7.87
N VAL A 74 -6.15 3.37 6.92
CA VAL A 74 -6.52 4.54 6.12
C VAL A 74 -7.85 5.16 6.54
N ALA A 75 -8.43 4.72 7.66
CA ALA A 75 -9.68 5.27 8.15
C ALA A 75 -9.54 6.78 8.40
N GLY A 76 -10.39 7.56 7.72
CA GLY A 76 -10.42 9.01 7.81
C GLY A 76 -9.26 9.74 7.14
N LEU A 77 -8.43 9.05 6.34
CA LEU A 77 -7.43 9.71 5.48
C LEU A 77 -8.07 10.21 4.19
N GLU A 78 -7.51 11.29 3.66
CA GLU A 78 -7.79 11.74 2.30
C GLU A 78 -7.02 10.84 1.32
N LEU A 79 -7.75 10.18 0.43
CA LEU A 79 -7.20 9.28 -0.57
C LEU A 79 -7.57 9.78 -1.96
N GLU A 80 -6.57 9.89 -2.81
CA GLU A 80 -6.69 10.18 -4.25
C GLU A 80 -6.56 8.86 -5.03
N THR A 81 -7.13 8.79 -6.22
CA THR A 81 -6.95 7.65 -7.13
C THR A 81 -6.88 8.18 -8.56
N ASP A 82 -5.73 7.96 -9.18
CA ASP A 82 -5.47 8.36 -10.56
C ASP A 82 -5.46 7.14 -11.51
N CYS A 83 -5.51 5.92 -10.96
CA CYS A 83 -5.57 4.67 -11.70
C CYS A 83 -6.47 3.64 -10.99
N ALA A 84 -6.84 2.58 -11.71
CA ALA A 84 -7.85 1.64 -11.25
C ALA A 84 -7.41 0.71 -10.10
N TYR A 85 -6.11 0.57 -9.82
CA TYR A 85 -5.61 -0.43 -8.88
C TYR A 85 -4.91 0.18 -7.65
N GLU A 86 -4.71 1.50 -7.60
CA GLU A 86 -4.01 2.14 -6.49
C GLU A 86 -4.72 3.38 -5.96
N VAL A 87 -4.38 3.71 -4.73
CA VAL A 87 -4.76 4.93 -4.05
C VAL A 87 -3.54 5.61 -3.47
N VAL A 88 -3.61 6.93 -3.36
CA VAL A 88 -2.52 7.77 -2.91
C VAL A 88 -2.95 8.62 -1.73
N SER A 89 -2.14 8.61 -0.67
CA SER A 89 -2.19 9.64 0.37
C SER A 89 -1.10 10.67 0.13
N ARG A 90 -1.45 11.96 0.14
CA ARG A 90 -0.50 13.08 0.11
C ARG A 90 -0.03 13.51 1.50
N GLN A 91 -0.49 12.82 2.54
CA GLN A 91 -0.19 13.12 3.93
C GLN A 91 0.76 12.07 4.53
N LEU A 92 1.56 12.49 5.51
CA LEU A 92 2.33 11.58 6.36
C LEU A 92 1.39 10.60 7.05
N ILE A 93 1.68 9.30 6.91
CA ILE A 93 0.98 8.25 7.66
C ILE A 93 1.84 7.84 8.86
N PRO A 94 1.42 8.13 10.10
CA PRO A 94 2.24 7.86 11.28
C PRO A 94 2.44 6.36 11.52
N PRO A 95 3.54 5.96 12.21
CA PRO A 95 3.82 4.55 12.50
C PRO A 95 2.69 3.80 13.21
N SER A 96 1.89 4.49 14.03
CA SER A 96 0.75 3.91 14.75
C SER A 96 -0.35 3.36 13.85
N ARG A 97 -0.35 3.71 12.56
CA ARG A 97 -1.28 3.21 11.54
C ARG A 97 -0.69 2.07 10.71
N LEU A 98 0.53 1.63 10.99
CA LEU A 98 1.25 0.65 10.19
C LEU A 98 1.32 -0.70 10.91
N VAL A 99 1.07 -1.77 10.17
CA VAL A 99 1.28 -3.15 10.63
C VAL A 99 2.10 -3.88 9.58
N VAL A 100 3.25 -4.44 9.95
CA VAL A 100 4.04 -5.29 9.06
C VAL A 100 3.33 -6.62 8.88
N LEU A 101 2.96 -6.94 7.64
CA LEU A 101 2.32 -8.21 7.29
C LEU A 101 3.35 -9.27 6.91
N SER A 102 4.39 -8.86 6.18
CA SER A 102 5.50 -9.74 5.81
C SER A 102 6.80 -8.95 5.75
N PRO A 103 7.79 -9.24 6.61
CA PRO A 103 9.12 -8.66 6.53
C PRO A 103 10.06 -9.56 5.69
N ASN A 104 10.59 -9.05 4.58
CA ASN A 104 11.57 -9.74 3.72
C ASN A 104 11.03 -11.00 3.03
N ASP A 105 9.88 -10.91 2.37
CA ASP A 105 9.31 -12.04 1.62
C ASP A 105 8.53 -11.53 0.42
N PHE A 106 8.36 -12.37 -0.60
CA PHE A 106 7.43 -12.15 -1.71
C PHE A 106 6.19 -13.07 -1.60
N ASP A 107 6.22 -14.10 -0.74
CA ASP A 107 5.04 -14.90 -0.39
C ASP A 107 4.24 -14.22 0.72
N TRP A 108 3.34 -13.34 0.31
CA TRP A 108 2.52 -12.57 1.23
C TRP A 108 1.26 -13.30 1.71
N GLY A 109 1.03 -14.57 1.32
CA GLY A 109 -0.22 -15.28 1.62
C GLY A 109 -0.60 -15.27 3.11
N LYS A 110 0.40 -15.30 4.00
CA LYS A 110 0.23 -15.26 5.46
C LYS A 110 -0.31 -13.92 5.98
N GLY A 111 -0.04 -12.81 5.28
CA GLY A 111 -0.50 -11.48 5.64
C GLY A 111 -1.99 -11.23 5.37
N LYS A 112 -2.61 -12.08 4.53
CA LYS A 112 -3.98 -11.89 4.04
C LYS A 112 -5.02 -11.89 5.15
N GLU A 113 -4.93 -12.83 6.09
CA GLU A 113 -5.87 -12.94 7.20
C GLU A 113 -5.81 -11.72 8.13
N VAL A 114 -4.59 -11.24 8.41
CA VAL A 114 -4.36 -10.05 9.22
C VAL A 114 -4.91 -8.80 8.52
N PHE A 115 -4.70 -8.66 7.21
CA PHE A 115 -5.24 -7.55 6.43
C PHE A 115 -6.77 -7.49 6.50
N VAL A 116 -7.44 -8.63 6.29
CA VAL A 116 -8.92 -8.72 6.40
C VAL A 116 -9.39 -8.38 7.81
N ALA A 117 -8.71 -8.89 8.85
CA ALA A 117 -9.03 -8.59 10.24
C ALA A 117 -8.90 -7.09 10.58
N LYS A 118 -8.06 -6.34 9.85
CA LYS A 118 -7.90 -4.88 9.96
C LYS A 118 -8.94 -4.09 9.14
N GLY A 119 -9.86 -4.78 8.46
CA GLY A 119 -10.89 -4.16 7.63
C GLY A 119 -10.49 -3.98 6.16
N GLY A 120 -9.42 -4.65 5.72
CA GLY A 120 -9.03 -4.76 4.32
C GLY A 120 -10.04 -5.53 3.49
N ARG A 121 -9.99 -5.33 2.16
CA ARG A 121 -10.90 -5.96 1.19
C ARG A 121 -10.14 -6.97 0.34
N LEU A 122 -10.77 -8.09 0.02
CA LEU A 122 -10.15 -9.11 -0.84
C LEU A 122 -10.31 -8.78 -2.32
N ALA A 123 -11.55 -8.48 -2.74
CA ALA A 123 -11.87 -8.19 -4.13
C ALA A 123 -11.73 -6.69 -4.43
N ALA A 124 -11.22 -6.38 -5.63
CA ALA A 124 -11.10 -5.01 -6.13
C ALA A 124 -12.47 -4.30 -6.14
N SER A 125 -13.51 -4.97 -6.64
CA SER A 125 -14.88 -4.44 -6.71
C SER A 125 -15.40 -3.90 -5.37
N ASP A 126 -15.09 -4.59 -4.27
CA ASP A 126 -15.54 -4.21 -2.92
C ASP A 126 -14.76 -3.01 -2.39
N ALA A 127 -13.50 -2.88 -2.78
CA ALA A 127 -12.63 -1.80 -2.39
C ALA A 127 -12.96 -0.50 -3.15
N HIS A 128 -13.19 -0.57 -4.46
CA HIS A 128 -13.50 0.62 -5.26
C HIS A 128 -14.86 1.24 -4.92
N VAL A 129 -15.86 0.43 -4.54
CA VAL A 129 -17.14 0.94 -4.03
C VAL A 129 -16.99 1.65 -2.66
N ALA A 130 -15.90 1.37 -1.96
CA ALA A 130 -15.58 1.96 -0.66
C ALA A 130 -14.69 3.22 -0.74
N LEU A 131 -14.21 3.56 -1.94
CA LEU A 131 -13.47 4.80 -2.17
C LEU A 131 -14.43 6.00 -2.20
N PRO A 132 -14.01 7.16 -1.69
CA PRO A 132 -14.78 8.38 -1.86
C PRO A 132 -14.92 8.68 -3.36
N THR A 133 -16.16 8.86 -3.83
CA THR A 133 -16.41 9.45 -5.15
C THR A 133 -16.14 10.94 -5.05
N ASN A 134 -15.17 11.44 -5.81
CA ASN A 134 -14.96 12.87 -6.01
C ASN A 134 -16.21 13.56 -6.55
#